data_AF-A0A1C6CLQ8-F1
#
_entry.id   AF-A0A1C6CLQ8-F1
#
_cell.length_a   1.000
_cell.length_b   1.000
_cell.length_c   1.000
_cell.angle_alpha   90.00
_cell.angle_beta   90.00
_cell.angle_gamma   90.00
#
_symmetry.space_group_name_H-M   'P 1'
#
loop_
_entity.id
_entity.type
_entity.pdbx_description
1 polymer ?
#
loop_
_entity_poly.entity_id
_entity_poly.type
_entity_poly.pdbx_seq_one_letter_code
_entity_poly.pdbx_strand_id
1 'polypeptide(L)'
;MTQEELQELETLREEKRTRLQRERAEAALKESGVPADFAPLLAGTDDEDTDQRTGAFCAAYQKAITQGVRERLPEQPPRMTTPVAQPRPRRGVQRLR
;
A
#
# COMPACT_ATOMS: atom_id res chain seq x y z
N MET A 1 -19.00 -9.12 43.22
CA MET A 1 -17.58 -9.00 42.86
C MET A 1 -16.81 -10.05 43.61
N THR A 2 -16.92 -11.28 43.12
CA THR A 2 -16.03 -12.38 43.48
C THR A 2 -14.67 -12.16 42.81
N GLN A 3 -13.63 -12.85 43.29
CA GLN A 3 -12.30 -12.77 42.71
C GLN A 3 -12.26 -13.28 41.26
N GLU A 4 -13.11 -14.26 40.93
CA GLU A 4 -13.31 -14.79 39.58
C GLU A 4 -13.91 -13.72 38.65
N GLU A 5 -14.95 -13.00 39.09
CA GLU A 5 -15.57 -11.90 38.33
C GLU A 5 -14.57 -10.77 38.01
N LEU A 6 -13.61 -10.49 38.92
CA LEU A 6 -12.58 -9.48 38.70
C LEU A 6 -11.54 -9.93 37.66
N GLN A 7 -11.13 -11.19 37.70
CA GLN A 7 -10.19 -11.76 36.72
C GLN A 7 -10.80 -11.81 35.31
N GLU A 8 -12.06 -12.22 35.20
CA GLU A 8 -12.76 -12.21 33.92
C GLU A 8 -12.86 -10.79 33.34
N LEU A 9 -13.15 -9.78 34.17
CA LEU A 9 -13.16 -8.39 33.72
C LEU A 9 -11.79 -7.87 33.28
N GLU A 10 -10.71 -8.31 33.91
CA GLU A 10 -9.34 -7.96 33.50
C GLU A 10 -9.00 -8.56 32.13
N THR A 11 -9.30 -9.85 31.91
CA THR A 11 -9.07 -10.50 30.60
C THR A 11 -9.84 -9.80 29.48
N LEU A 12 -11.13 -9.48 29.70
CA LEU A 12 -11.96 -8.77 28.73
C LEU A 12 -11.43 -7.36 28.40
N ARG A 13 -10.80 -6.69 29.38
CA ARG A 13 -10.18 -5.38 29.16
C ARG A 13 -8.92 -5.49 28.31
N GLU A 14 -8.10 -6.51 28.53
CA GLU A 14 -6.89 -6.75 27.72
C GLU A 14 -7.23 -7.13 26.27
N GLU A 15 -8.22 -8.00 26.08
CA GLU A 15 -8.73 -8.36 24.75
C GLU A 15 -9.30 -7.16 24.02
N LYS A 16 -10.08 -6.31 24.72
CA LYS A 16 -10.58 -5.07 24.13
C LYS A 16 -9.44 -4.13 23.74
N ARG A 17 -8.41 -3.99 24.59
CA ARG A 17 -7.27 -3.11 24.32
C ARG A 17 -6.48 -3.56 23.09
N THR A 18 -6.15 -4.84 23.01
CA THR A 18 -5.42 -5.40 21.87
C THR A 18 -6.20 -5.27 20.56
N ARG A 19 -7.52 -5.46 20.61
CA ARG A 19 -8.40 -5.22 19.45
C ARG A 19 -8.40 -3.76 19.02
N LEU A 20 -8.53 -2.81 19.94
CA LEU A 20 -8.56 -1.38 19.62
C LEU A 20 -7.22 -0.91 19.02
N GLN A 21 -6.10 -1.37 19.56
CA GLN A 21 -4.77 -1.07 19.03
C GLN A 21 -4.60 -1.59 17.61
N ARG A 22 -5.08 -2.81 17.35
CA ARG A 22 -5.10 -3.36 15.99
C ARG A 22 -5.97 -2.54 15.03
N GLU A 23 -7.19 -2.19 15.43
CA GLU A 23 -8.10 -1.39 14.60
C GLU A 23 -7.50 0.00 14.29
N ARG A 24 -6.78 0.60 15.25
CA ARG A 24 -6.06 1.86 15.08
C ARG A 24 -4.89 1.73 14.11
N ALA A 25 -4.04 0.72 14.27
CA ALA A 25 -2.97 0.43 13.33
C ALA A 25 -3.54 0.20 11.92
N GLU A 26 -4.66 -0.52 11.81
CA GLU A 26 -5.33 -0.77 10.53
C GLU A 26 -5.82 0.52 9.85
N ALA A 27 -6.41 1.44 10.63
CA ALA A 27 -6.84 2.74 10.12
C ALA A 27 -5.66 3.57 9.60
N ALA A 28 -4.56 3.65 10.36
CA ALA A 28 -3.36 4.38 9.99
C ALA A 28 -2.65 3.77 8.75
N LEU A 29 -2.64 2.43 8.63
CA LEU A 29 -2.14 1.75 7.43
C LEU A 29 -2.99 2.06 6.19
N LYS A 30 -4.32 2.04 6.33
CA LYS A 30 -5.23 2.38 5.21
C LYS A 30 -5.04 3.82 4.75
N GLU A 31 -4.88 4.77 5.67
CA GLU A 31 -4.65 6.18 5.35
C GLU A 31 -3.33 6.40 4.59
N SER A 32 -2.29 5.67 4.97
CA SER A 32 -0.97 5.72 4.33
C SER A 32 -0.87 4.90 3.03
N GLY A 33 -1.93 4.19 2.65
CA GLY A 33 -1.96 3.34 1.45
C GLY A 33 -1.14 2.05 1.59
N VAL A 34 -0.87 1.62 2.83
CA VAL A 34 -0.14 0.41 3.16
C VAL A 34 -1.13 -0.73 3.48
N PRO A 35 -0.85 -2.00 3.13
CA PRO A 35 -1.78 -3.10 3.38
C PRO A 35 -2.14 -3.24 4.87
N ALA A 36 -3.45 -3.35 5.14
CA ALA A 36 -4.02 -3.54 6.47
C ALA A 36 -3.56 -4.82 7.19
N ASP A 37 -3.10 -5.82 6.42
CA ASP A 37 -2.64 -7.12 6.95
C ASP A 37 -1.45 -7.01 7.91
N PHE A 38 -0.72 -5.90 7.87
CA PHE A 38 0.39 -5.64 8.79
C PHE A 38 -0.06 -5.14 10.18
N ALA A 39 -1.33 -4.75 10.36
CA ALA A 39 -1.84 -4.20 11.62
C ALA A 39 -1.55 -5.06 12.87
N PRO A 40 -1.66 -6.41 12.85
CA PRO A 40 -1.35 -7.24 14.01
C PRO A 40 0.12 -7.18 14.46
N LEU A 41 1.05 -6.83 13.57
CA LEU A 41 2.48 -6.72 13.86
C LEU A 41 2.85 -5.35 14.46
N LEU A 42 1.96 -4.37 14.30
CA LEU A 42 2.20 -2.97 14.68
C LEU A 42 1.44 -2.56 15.95
N ALA A 43 0.52 -3.41 16.43
CA ALA A 43 -0.13 -3.22 17.73
C ALA A 43 0.94 -3.17 18.84
N GLY A 44 1.09 -1.98 19.43
CA GLY A 44 2.05 -1.68 20.48
C GLY A 44 1.50 -1.91 21.88
N THR A 45 2.26 -1.56 22.91
CA THR A 45 1.76 -1.62 24.30
C THR A 45 0.66 -0.59 24.53
N ASP A 46 0.79 0.58 23.92
CA ASP A 46 -0.10 1.72 24.07
C ASP A 46 -0.42 2.35 22.72
N ASP A 47 -1.38 3.28 22.71
CA ASP A 47 -1.82 3.96 21.49
C ASP A 47 -0.67 4.73 20.81
N GLU A 48 0.17 5.42 21.60
CA GLU A 48 1.31 6.17 21.09
C GLU A 48 2.40 5.27 20.49
N ASP A 49 2.68 4.13 21.13
CA ASP A 49 3.62 3.12 20.60
C ASP A 49 3.09 2.53 19.29
N THR A 50 1.78 2.25 19.23
CA THR A 50 1.12 1.75 18.01
C THR A 50 1.22 2.76 16.86
N ASP A 51 0.98 4.04 17.13
CA ASP A 51 1.08 5.11 16.14
C ASP A 51 2.53 5.30 15.68
N GLN A 52 3.50 5.27 16.59
CA GLN A 52 4.93 5.41 16.29
C GLN A 52 5.44 4.25 15.42
N ARG A 53 5.09 3.01 15.78
CA ARG A 53 5.43 1.81 14.99
C ARG A 53 4.80 1.85 13.61
N THR A 54 3.54 2.26 13.53
CA THR A 54 2.83 2.35 12.26
C THR A 54 3.44 3.42 11.37
N GLY A 55 3.74 4.61 11.90
CA GLY A 55 4.42 5.67 11.15
C GLY A 55 5.80 5.26 10.63
N ALA A 56 6.62 4.63 11.49
CA ALA A 56 7.94 4.13 11.11
C ALA A 56 7.86 3.06 10.02
N PHE A 57 6.90 2.13 10.14
CA PHE A 57 6.67 1.09 9.14
C PHE A 57 6.23 1.67 7.80
N CYS A 58 5.28 2.61 7.80
CA CYS A 58 4.80 3.25 6.57
C CYS A 58 5.92 3.97 5.82
N ALA A 59 6.75 4.73 6.54
CA ALA A 59 7.91 5.40 5.96
C ALA A 59 8.92 4.40 5.36
N ALA A 60 9.22 3.31 6.07
CA ALA A 60 10.11 2.26 5.58
C ALA A 60 9.55 1.53 4.35
N TYR A 61 8.24 1.23 4.36
CA TYR A 61 7.53 0.57 3.28
C TYR A 61 7.55 1.41 1.99
N GLN A 62 7.21 2.70 2.10
CA GLN A 62 7.28 3.61 0.95
C GLN A 62 8.71 3.79 0.44
N LYS A 63 9.70 3.86 1.34
CA LYS A 63 11.11 3.91 0.93
C LYS A 63 11.52 2.65 0.15
N ALA A 64 11.13 1.46 0.60
CA ALA A 64 11.43 0.21 -0.09
C ALA A 64 10.76 0.13 -1.47
N ILE A 65 9.48 0.55 -1.57
CA ILE A 65 8.78 0.59 -2.86
C ILE A 65 9.43 1.58 -3.81
N THR A 66 9.68 2.81 -3.37
CA THR A 66 10.28 3.84 -4.22
C THR A 66 11.66 3.44 -4.72
N GLN A 67 12.47 2.81 -3.87
CA GLN A 67 13.76 2.24 -4.27
C GLN A 67 13.58 1.11 -5.29
N GLY A 68 12.70 0.15 -5.02
CA GLY A 68 12.45 -0.98 -5.92
C GLY A 68 11.88 -0.54 -7.27
N VAL A 69 11.03 0.49 -7.30
CA VAL A 69 10.56 1.13 -8.54
C VAL A 69 11.73 1.77 -9.26
N ARG A 70 12.56 2.56 -8.57
CA ARG A 70 13.73 3.22 -9.17
C ARG A 70 14.71 2.26 -9.80
N GLU A 71 14.98 1.11 -9.17
CA GLU A 71 15.91 0.09 -9.68
C GLU A 71 15.36 -0.65 -10.91
N ARG A 72 14.03 -0.80 -11.00
CA ARG A 72 13.37 -1.55 -12.09
C ARG A 72 12.92 -0.66 -13.25
N LEU A 73 12.73 0.63 -13.01
CA LEU A 73 12.29 1.56 -14.04
C LEU A 73 13.46 1.84 -14.99
N PRO A 74 13.29 1.67 -16.32
CA PRO A 74 14.31 2.10 -17.26
C PRO A 74 14.53 3.61 -17.13
N GLU A 75 15.79 4.06 -17.14
CA GLU A 75 16.13 5.49 -17.02
C GLU A 75 15.54 6.33 -18.15
N GLN A 76 15.28 5.72 -19.30
CA GLN A 76 14.62 6.39 -20.43
C GLN A 76 13.18 5.90 -20.56
N PRO A 77 12.20 6.82 -20.59
CA PRO A 77 10.83 6.44 -20.91
C PRO A 77 10.78 5.84 -22.33
N PRO A 78 9.88 4.88 -22.59
CA PRO A 78 9.73 4.31 -23.92
C PRO A 78 9.45 5.42 -24.93
N ARG A 79 10.34 5.53 -25.93
CA ARG A 79 10.13 6.47 -27.04
C ARG A 79 8.92 5.98 -27.83
N MET A 80 7.83 6.73 -27.80
CA MET A 80 6.71 6.49 -28.70
C MET A 80 7.14 6.87 -30.12
N THR A 81 7.70 5.91 -30.85
CA THR A 81 7.90 6.09 -32.28
C THR A 81 6.53 6.02 -32.93
N THR A 82 6.02 7.15 -33.40
CA THR A 82 4.85 7.15 -34.28
C THR A 82 5.20 6.28 -35.49
N PRO A 83 4.39 5.24 -35.81
CA PRO A 83 4.65 4.43 -36.98
C PRO A 83 4.61 5.36 -38.19
N VAL A 84 5.73 5.48 -38.90
CA VAL A 84 5.80 6.20 -40.17
C VAL A 84 4.77 5.56 -41.10
N ALA A 85 3.75 6.33 -41.47
CA ALA A 85 2.73 5.87 -42.40
C ALA A 85 3.42 5.45 -43.70
N GLN A 86 3.34 4.15 -44.03
CA GLN A 86 3.91 3.66 -45.28
C GLN A 86 3.17 4.32 -46.45
N PRO A 87 3.89 4.92 -47.42
CA PRO A 87 3.24 5.54 -48.57
C PRO A 87 2.47 4.48 -49.36
N ARG A 88 1.16 4.68 -49.49
CA ARG A 88 0.31 3.77 -50.27
C ARG A 88 0.74 3.83 -51.75
N PRO A 89 0.89 2.67 -52.43
CA PRO A 89 1.22 2.67 -53.85
C PRO A 89 0.12 3.40 -54.63
N ARG A 90 0.50 4.46 -55.35
CA ARG A 90 -0.41 5.23 -56.21
C ARG A 90 -0.85 4.33 -57.37
N ARG A 91 -2.04 3.73 -57.30
CA ARG A 91 -2.70 3.13 -58.47
C ARG A 91 -3.08 4.26 -59.43
N GLY A 92 -2.32 4.41 -60.50
CA GLY A 92 -2.66 5.30 -61.61
C GLY A 92 -3.98 4.86 -62.24
N VAL A 93 -4.96 5.77 -62.31
CA VAL A 93 -6.19 5.55 -63.05
C VAL A 93 -5.86 5.73 -64.53
N GLN A 94 -5.69 4.63 -65.27
CA GLN A 94 -5.62 4.69 -66.72
C GLN A 94 -7.05 4.93 -67.26
N ARG A 95 -7.25 6.08 -67.90
CA ARG A 95 -8.47 6.36 -68.66
C ARG A 95 -8.38 5.62 -70.00
N LEU A 96 -9.31 4.69 -70.24
CA LEU A 96 -9.51 4.07 -71.55
C LEU A 96 -10.02 5.13 -72.53
N ARG A 97 -9.42 5.17 -73.73
CA ARG A 97 -9.86 5.98 -74.87
C ARG A 97 -10.78 5.17 -75.77
#